data_AF-A0A521YER7-F1
#
_entry.id   AF-A0A521YER7-F1
#
_cell.length_a   1.000
_cell.length_b   1.000
_cell.length_c   1.000
_cell.angle_alpha   90.00
_cell.angle_beta   90.00
_cell.angle_gamma   90.00
#
_symmetry.space_group_name_H-M   'P 1'
#
loop_
_entity.id
_entity.type
_entity.pdbx_description
1 polymer ?
#
loop_
_entity_poly.entity_id
_entity_poly.type
_entity_poly.pdbx_seq_one_letter_code
_entity_poly.pdbx_strand_id
1 'polypeptide(L)'
;MTSAQPSKPSMKFSLDEVLAGMLASVDEATFTDDTARLAAMFEGLAATVPLFAPMAAGVDPQAVAHALKKLEEKAILKHADGTYTLTEAGRAHCVSGKRTLFNRGDQEQLEAAAKTFATV
;
A
#
# COMPACT_ATOMS: atom_id res chain seq x y z
N MET A 1 -29.35 -22.66 9.28
CA MET A 1 -28.60 -23.11 8.08
C MET A 1 -27.58 -22.02 7.77
N THR A 2 -26.32 -22.42 7.66
CA THR A 2 -25.11 -21.60 7.62
C THR A 2 -25.19 -20.43 6.63
N SER A 3 -25.07 -19.21 7.16
CA SER A 3 -24.75 -18.03 6.37
C SER A 3 -23.38 -18.23 5.74
N ALA A 4 -23.34 -18.47 4.43
CA ALA A 4 -22.09 -18.47 3.68
C ALA A 4 -21.45 -17.08 3.86
N GLN A 5 -20.35 -17.03 4.60
CA GLN A 5 -19.47 -15.85 4.59
C GLN A 5 -19.09 -15.60 3.13
N PRO A 6 -19.18 -14.35 2.64
CA PRO A 6 -18.65 -14.06 1.31
C PRO A 6 -17.19 -14.45 1.34
N SER A 7 -16.81 -15.38 0.46
CA SER A 7 -15.44 -15.78 0.21
C SER A 7 -14.67 -14.53 -0.18
N LYS A 8 -14.09 -13.83 0.82
CA LYS A 8 -13.18 -12.73 0.55
C LYS A 8 -12.15 -13.29 -0.42
N PRO A 9 -11.94 -12.67 -1.61
CA PRO A 9 -10.78 -13.03 -2.41
C PRO A 9 -9.61 -12.93 -1.43
N SER A 10 -8.95 -14.06 -1.16
CA SER A 10 -7.89 -14.12 -0.17
C SER A 10 -6.77 -13.26 -0.72
N MET A 11 -6.80 -11.97 -0.37
CA MET A 11 -5.73 -11.04 -0.67
C MET A 11 -4.47 -11.70 -0.12
N LYS A 12 -3.57 -12.04 -1.03
CA LYS A 12 -2.34 -12.77 -0.72
C LYS A 12 -1.45 -11.97 0.25
N PHE A 13 -1.69 -10.66 0.34
CA PHE A 13 -0.99 -9.68 1.17
C PHE A 13 -2.01 -8.67 1.74
N SER A 14 -1.78 -8.20 2.97
CA SER A 14 -2.57 -7.15 3.60
C SER A 14 -2.29 -5.79 2.97
N LEU A 15 -3.24 -4.85 3.05
CA LEU A 15 -3.07 -3.51 2.49
C LEU A 15 -1.83 -2.79 3.03
N ASP A 16 -1.52 -2.95 4.33
CA ASP A 16 -0.31 -2.37 4.93
C ASP A 16 0.99 -2.99 4.41
N GLU A 17 0.97 -4.28 4.05
CA GLU A 17 2.12 -4.97 3.46
C GLU A 17 2.36 -4.52 2.02
N VAL A 18 1.28 -4.39 1.24
CA VAL A 18 1.34 -3.88 -0.14
C VAL A 18 1.79 -2.41 -0.14
N LEU A 19 1.26 -1.59 0.78
CA LEU A 19 1.65 -0.20 0.94
C LEU A 19 3.13 -0.08 1.32
N ALA A 20 3.60 -0.87 2.29
CA ALA A 20 5.01 -0.93 2.66
C ALA A 20 5.89 -1.38 1.49
N GLY A 21 5.46 -2.38 0.72
CA GLY A 21 6.15 -2.85 -0.48
C GLY A 21 6.27 -1.77 -1.57
N MET A 22 5.22 -0.98 -1.78
CA MET A 22 5.27 0.18 -2.67
C MET A 22 6.21 1.27 -2.15
N LEU A 23 6.09 1.63 -0.86
CA LEU A 23 6.94 2.63 -0.20
C LEU A 23 8.42 2.24 -0.21
N ALA A 24 8.76 0.96 -0.34
CA ALA A 24 10.14 0.54 -0.56
C ALA A 24 10.73 1.06 -1.88
N SER A 25 9.86 1.33 -2.85
CA SER A 25 10.20 1.59 -4.25
C SER A 25 9.83 3.00 -4.73
N VAL A 26 9.16 3.80 -3.90
CA VAL A 26 8.88 5.21 -4.23
C VAL A 26 10.20 5.99 -4.27
N ASP A 27 10.31 6.98 -5.14
CA ASP A 27 11.45 7.90 -5.15
C ASP A 27 11.24 9.01 -4.12
N GLU A 28 10.02 9.54 -4.02
CA GLU A 28 9.68 10.56 -3.04
C GLU A 28 9.34 9.96 -1.67
N ALA A 29 9.95 10.51 -0.62
CA ALA A 29 9.68 10.08 0.74
C ALA A 29 8.39 10.67 1.31
N THR A 30 7.83 11.73 0.71
CA THR A 30 6.66 12.44 1.24
C THR A 30 5.47 12.27 0.31
N PHE A 31 4.28 12.06 0.86
CA PHE A 31 3.04 11.90 0.11
C PHE A 31 1.84 12.40 0.91
N THR A 32 0.71 12.64 0.23
CA THR A 32 -0.52 13.16 0.85
C THR A 32 -1.12 12.21 1.89
N ASP A 33 -1.70 12.76 2.95
CA ASP A 33 -2.52 11.99 3.90
C ASP A 33 -3.97 11.79 3.44
N ASP A 34 -4.34 12.29 2.26
CA ASP A 34 -5.66 12.15 1.68
C ASP A 34 -5.96 10.69 1.32
N THR A 35 -6.57 10.00 2.28
CA THR A 35 -6.97 8.60 2.17
C THR A 35 -7.94 8.32 1.03
N ALA A 36 -8.77 9.30 0.61
CA ALA A 36 -9.68 9.13 -0.53
C ALA A 36 -8.90 9.15 -1.84
N ARG A 37 -7.93 10.06 -1.96
CA ARG A 37 -7.03 10.13 -3.12
C ARG A 37 -6.15 8.89 -3.23
N LEU A 38 -5.61 8.41 -2.11
CA LEU A 38 -4.85 7.17 -2.05
C LEU A 38 -5.71 5.95 -2.40
N ALA A 39 -6.94 5.86 -1.89
CA ALA A 39 -7.88 4.79 -2.25
C ALA A 39 -8.19 4.75 -3.75
N ALA A 40 -8.51 5.91 -4.36
CA ALA A 40 -8.75 6.02 -5.80
C ALA A 40 -7.52 5.61 -6.63
N MET A 41 -6.31 5.93 -6.16
CA MET A 41 -5.08 5.48 -6.80
C MET A 41 -4.93 3.95 -6.70
N PHE A 42 -5.20 3.33 -5.54
CA PHE A 42 -5.17 1.87 -5.41
C PHE A 42 -6.20 1.17 -6.31
N GLU A 43 -7.38 1.76 -6.49
CA GLU A 43 -8.37 1.29 -7.46
C GLU A 43 -7.87 1.40 -8.91
N GLY A 44 -7.22 2.51 -9.27
CA GLY A 44 -6.59 2.68 -10.59
C GLY A 44 -5.45 1.68 -10.83
N LEU A 45 -4.66 1.41 -9.80
CA LEU A 45 -3.63 0.37 -9.83
C LEU A 45 -4.24 -1.02 -9.96
N ALA A 46 -5.39 -1.29 -9.35
CA ALA A 46 -6.08 -2.57 -9.48
C ALA A 46 -6.49 -2.92 -10.92
N ALA A 47 -6.73 -1.90 -11.75
CA ALA A 47 -7.05 -2.09 -13.17
C ALA A 47 -5.81 -2.44 -14.03
N THR A 48 -4.60 -2.12 -13.56
CA THR A 48 -3.36 -2.23 -14.35
C THR A 48 -2.37 -3.24 -13.78
N VAL A 49 -2.43 -3.50 -12.47
CA VAL A 49 -1.49 -4.32 -11.73
C VAL A 49 -2.24 -5.49 -11.06
N PRO A 50 -2.01 -6.74 -11.50
CA PRO A 50 -2.70 -7.92 -10.97
C PRO A 50 -2.61 -8.10 -9.44
N LEU A 51 -1.51 -7.69 -8.82
CA LEU A 51 -1.32 -7.68 -7.37
C LEU A 51 -2.41 -6.88 -6.63
N PHE A 52 -2.88 -5.82 -7.27
CA PHE A 52 -3.92 -4.92 -6.75
C PHE A 52 -5.31 -5.33 -7.22
N ALA A 53 -5.48 -6.32 -8.10
CA ALA A 53 -6.79 -6.72 -8.63
C ALA A 53 -7.90 -6.90 -7.56
N PRO A 54 -7.62 -7.41 -6.34
CA PRO A 54 -8.65 -7.49 -5.29
C PRO A 54 -9.14 -6.12 -4.78
N MET A 55 -8.36 -5.06 -4.99
CA MET A 55 -8.71 -3.66 -4.70
C MET A 55 -9.61 -3.04 -5.77
N ALA A 56 -9.79 -3.69 -6.93
CA ALA A 56 -10.70 -3.23 -7.99
C ALA A 56 -12.18 -3.28 -7.56
N ALA A 57 -12.49 -4.07 -6.52
CA ALA A 57 -13.82 -4.13 -5.93
C ALA A 57 -14.19 -2.87 -5.11
N GLY A 58 -13.25 -1.92 -4.99
CA GLY A 58 -13.35 -0.72 -4.17
C GLY A 58 -12.39 -0.77 -2.99
N VAL A 59 -11.67 0.32 -2.78
CA VAL A 59 -10.76 0.48 -1.64
C VAL A 59 -11.41 1.39 -0.62
N ASP A 60 -11.71 0.86 0.56
CA ASP A 60 -12.24 1.68 1.65
C ASP A 60 -11.15 2.67 2.13
N PRO A 61 -11.40 3.99 2.07
CA PRO A 61 -10.47 4.99 2.62
C PRO A 61 -10.14 4.74 4.09
N GLN A 62 -11.05 4.15 4.88
CA GLN A 62 -10.75 3.78 6.26
C GLN A 62 -9.72 2.65 6.36
N ALA A 63 -9.72 1.71 5.42
CA ALA A 63 -8.70 0.66 5.37
C ALA A 63 -7.32 1.26 5.06
N VAL A 64 -7.25 2.25 4.16
CA VAL A 64 -6.03 3.00 3.85
C VAL A 64 -5.56 3.79 5.08
N ALA A 65 -6.47 4.51 5.74
CA ALA A 65 -6.17 5.24 6.97
C ALA A 65 -5.58 4.32 8.06
N HIS A 66 -6.18 3.14 8.22
CA HIS A 66 -5.73 2.17 9.20
C HIS A 66 -4.36 1.56 8.84
N ALA A 67 -4.09 1.33 7.55
CA ALA A 67 -2.78 0.89 7.08
C ALA A 67 -1.70 1.95 7.33
N LEU A 68 -1.98 3.22 7.03
CA LEU A 68 -1.06 4.35 7.28
C LEU A 68 -0.78 4.51 8.77
N LYS A 69 -1.81 4.48 9.61
CA LYS A 69 -1.66 4.55 11.06
C LYS A 69 -0.82 3.42 11.63
N LYS A 70 -0.98 2.18 11.14
CA LYS A 70 -0.10 1.06 11.54
C LYS A 70 1.37 1.30 11.18
N LEU A 71 1.63 1.91 10.02
CA LEU A 71 3.00 2.23 9.60
C LEU A 71 3.58 3.39 10.42
N GLU A 72 2.75 4.37 10.80
CA GLU A 72 3.10 5.43 11.73
C GLU A 72 3.44 4.87 13.13
N GLU A 73 2.60 3.99 13.67
CA GLU A 73 2.83 3.30 14.96
C GLU A 73 4.13 2.47 14.95
N LYS A 74 4.52 1.94 13.78
CA LYS A 74 5.80 1.23 13.58
C LYS A 74 6.99 2.16 13.34
N ALA A 75 6.81 3.49 13.44
CA ALA A 75 7.80 4.52 13.11
C ALA A 75 8.34 4.43 11.66
N ILE A 76 7.59 3.79 10.76
CA ILE A 76 7.91 3.70 9.32
C ILE A 76 7.56 5.02 8.65
N LEU A 77 6.40 5.57 8.98
CA LEU A 77 5.92 6.87 8.51
C LEU A 77 5.93 7.89 9.65
N LYS A 78 6.14 9.16 9.31
CA LYS A 78 5.86 10.31 10.16
C LYS A 78 4.75 11.13 9.53
N HIS A 79 3.70 11.42 10.29
CA HIS A 79 2.64 12.33 9.86
C HIS A 79 2.95 13.75 10.33
N ALA A 80 2.99 14.71 9.40
CA ALA A 80 3.17 16.13 9.70
C ALA A 80 2.54 16.99 8.60
N ASP A 81 1.91 18.09 8.99
CA ASP A 81 1.40 19.13 8.08
C ASP A 81 0.49 18.61 6.94
N GLY A 82 -0.33 17.58 7.21
CA GLY A 82 -1.23 16.98 6.21
C GLY A 82 -0.53 16.08 5.19
N THR A 83 0.67 15.60 5.52
CA THR A 83 1.45 14.68 4.68
C THR A 83 2.08 13.58 5.53
N TYR A 84 2.32 12.43 4.90
CA TYR A 84 3.14 11.36 5.47
C TYR A 84 4.52 11.40 4.85
N THR A 85 5.55 11.33 5.68
CA THR A 85 6.95 11.19 5.29
C THR A 85 7.49 9.84 5.72
N LEU A 86 7.97 9.05 4.77
CA LEU A 86 8.71 7.83 4.98
C LEU A 86 10.06 8.14 5.64
N THR A 87 10.28 7.55 6.82
CA THR A 87 11.57 7.69 7.52
C THR A 87 12.63 6.82 6.86
N GLU A 88 13.92 7.16 6.99
CA GLU A 88 15.00 6.33 6.44
C GLU A 88 14.99 4.90 7.03
N ALA A 89 14.74 4.79 8.33
CA ALA A 89 14.58 3.50 9.01
C ALA A 89 13.35 2.73 8.50
N GLY A 90 12.24 3.45 8.28
CA GLY A 90 11.03 2.91 7.67
C GLY A 90 11.27 2.38 6.27
N ARG A 91 11.98 3.13 5.42
CA ARG A 91 12.37 2.69 4.08
C ARG A 91 13.18 1.41 4.13
N ALA A 92 14.18 1.30 5.00
CA ALA A 92 14.96 0.07 5.15
C ALA A 92 14.06 -1.13 5.54
N HIS A 93 13.10 -0.90 6.44
CA HIS A 93 12.13 -1.92 6.85
C HIS A 93 11.19 -2.32 5.70
N CYS A 94 10.72 -1.35 4.91
CA CYS A 94 9.91 -1.57 3.71
C CYS A 94 10.69 -2.36 2.64
N VAL A 95 11.95 -2.00 2.37
CA VAL A 95 12.81 -2.71 1.40
C VAL A 95 13.09 -4.14 1.86
N SER A 96 13.36 -4.34 3.15
CA SER A 96 13.54 -5.67 3.73
C SER A 96 12.26 -6.50 3.60
N GLY A 97 11.11 -5.94 4.00
CA GLY A 97 9.79 -6.59 3.86
C GLY A 97 9.43 -6.90 2.41
N LYS A 98 9.72 -5.99 1.48
CA LYS A 98 9.54 -6.20 0.04
C LYS A 98 10.31 -7.42 -0.45
N ARG A 99 11.58 -7.57 -0.04
CA ARG A 99 12.43 -8.69 -0.46
C ARG A 99 12.02 -10.03 0.16
N THR A 100 11.44 -10.03 1.34
CA THR A 100 11.10 -11.26 2.08
C THR A 100 9.68 -11.75 1.82
N LEU A 101 8.72 -10.83 1.65
CA LEU A 101 7.30 -11.16 1.49
C LEU A 101 6.89 -11.34 0.03
N PHE A 102 7.47 -10.57 -0.88
CA PHE A 102 7.05 -10.54 -2.28
C PHE A 102 8.03 -11.30 -3.17
N ASN A 103 7.51 -12.10 -4.10
CA ASN A 103 8.35 -12.74 -5.11
C ASN A 103 8.81 -11.72 -6.17
N ARG A 104 9.70 -12.12 -7.09
CA ARG A 104 10.23 -11.22 -8.13
C ARG A 104 9.15 -10.54 -8.98
N GLY A 105 8.12 -11.27 -9.40
CA GLY A 105 7.03 -10.72 -10.20
C GLY A 105 6.12 -9.77 -9.41
N ASP A 106 5.95 -10.02 -8.12
CA ASP A 106 5.21 -9.11 -7.23
C ASP A 106 6.03 -7.83 -6.96
N GLN A 107 7.36 -7.95 -6.83
CA GLN A 107 8.26 -6.80 -6.66
C GLN A 107 8.24 -5.85 -7.87
N GLU A 108 8.25 -6.40 -9.09
CA GLU A 108 8.15 -5.61 -10.33
C GLU A 108 6.80 -4.87 -10.42
N GLN A 109 5.72 -5.51 -9.97
CA GLN A 109 4.39 -4.90 -9.89
C GLN A 109 4.33 -3.78 -8.84
N LEU A 110 4.94 -3.97 -7.68
CA LEU A 110 5.08 -2.93 -6.64
C LEU A 110 5.90 -1.73 -7.14
N GLU A 111 6.95 -1.97 -7.93
CA GLU A 111 7.74 -0.90 -8.55
C GLU A 111 6.95 -0.10 -9.58
N ALA A 112 6.18 -0.79 -10.43
CA ALA A 112 5.29 -0.13 -11.37
C ALA A 112 4.26 0.74 -10.63
N ALA A 113 3.67 0.20 -9.56
CA ALA A 113 2.72 0.94 -8.73
C ALA A 113 3.36 2.14 -8.01
N ALA A 114 4.59 2.00 -7.52
CA ALA A 114 5.33 3.08 -6.87
C ALA A 114 5.62 4.27 -7.82
N LYS A 115 5.83 3.99 -9.12
CA LYS A 115 5.97 5.06 -10.13
C LYS A 115 4.68 5.85 -10.29
N THR A 116 3.53 5.19 -10.27
CA THR A 116 2.22 5.88 -10.28
C THR A 116 2.01 6.67 -8.99
N PHE A 117 2.41 6.11 -7.85
CA PHE A 117 2.33 6.78 -6.55
C PHE A 117 3.13 8.09 -6.49
N ALA A 118 4.34 8.11 -7.06
CA ALA A 118 5.18 9.31 -7.12
C ALA A 118 4.58 10.45 -7.95
N THR A 119 3.49 10.21 -8.70
CA THR A 119 2.79 11.24 -9.50
C THR A 119 1.55 11.82 -8.82
N VAL A 120 1.22 11.37 -7.60
CA VAL A 120 0.01 11.75 -6.84
C VAL A 120 0.34 12.83 -5.81
#